data_AF-A0A517ZFL5-F1
#
_entry.id   AF-A0A517ZFL5-F1
#
_cell.length_a   1.000
_cell.length_b   1.000
_cell.length_c   1.000
_cell.angle_alpha   90.00
_cell.angle_beta   90.00
_cell.angle_gamma   90.00
#
_symmetry.space_group_name_H-M   'P 1'
#
loop_
_entity.id
_entity.type
_entity.pdbx_description
1 polymer ?
#
loop_
_entity_poly.entity_id
_entity_poly.type
_entity_poly.pdbx_seq_one_letter_code
_entity_poly.pdbx_strand_id
1 'polypeptide(L)'
;MNCMIPRLCAFLLLLSTSARVGLCGQIFGPHQWESSAGGNDHYYALVFTDGPDITWFEARDAAENFSLFGGTGHLVTITSFAESEFLRTSFQDQFAINYHTAPGTNAWIGLTDEKTDGTYEWITGEPFSFSRWASTEPTNTIVNEDYVHLWYRDNDDGAGAVWSWNDSFPQRGIDASQVGFIVEGTQIVPEPSSMALFVCGLGCAAVARRRRKTNEQ
;
A
#
# COMPACT_ATOMS: atom_id res chain seq x y z
N MET A 1 38.55 -15.30 -5.34
CA MET A 1 38.00 -13.93 -5.30
C MET A 1 36.76 -13.98 -4.43
N ASN A 2 36.91 -13.61 -3.16
CA ASN A 2 35.82 -13.59 -2.18
C ASN A 2 35.05 -12.27 -2.34
N CYS A 3 33.74 -12.34 -2.56
CA CYS A 3 32.87 -11.18 -2.44
C CYS A 3 32.23 -11.21 -1.04
N MET A 4 32.64 -10.27 -0.19
CA MET A 4 32.06 -10.04 1.12
C MET A 4 30.72 -9.31 0.96
N ILE A 5 29.63 -9.87 1.48
CA ILE A 5 28.35 -9.19 1.65
C ILE A 5 28.39 -8.45 3.01
N PRO A 6 28.14 -7.14 3.08
CA PRO A 6 28.19 -6.41 4.33
C PRO A 6 26.96 -6.71 5.19
N ARG A 7 27.22 -6.96 6.48
CA ARG A 7 26.23 -7.16 7.53
C ARG A 7 25.43 -5.87 7.77
N LEU A 8 24.13 -5.90 7.54
CA LEU A 8 23.19 -4.93 8.13
C LEU A 8 22.49 -5.56 9.33
N CYS A 9 22.48 -4.81 10.43
CA CYS A 9 21.86 -5.14 11.71
C CYS A 9 20.40 -5.55 11.55
N ALA A 10 20.10 -6.83 11.78
CA ALA A 10 18.74 -7.30 11.96
C ALA A 10 18.22 -6.87 13.36
N PHE A 11 17.24 -5.97 13.39
CA PHE A 11 16.44 -5.73 14.58
C PHE A 11 15.54 -6.95 14.81
N LEU A 12 15.70 -7.60 15.98
CA LEU A 12 14.94 -8.75 16.40
C LEU A 12 13.49 -8.31 16.72
N LEU A 13 12.53 -8.60 15.83
CA LEU A 13 11.10 -8.49 16.14
C LEU A 13 10.61 -9.82 16.72
N LEU A 14 10.13 -9.78 17.96
CA LEU A 14 9.50 -10.89 18.67
C LEU A 14 8.26 -11.35 17.90
N LEU A 15 8.26 -12.60 17.44
CA LEU A 15 7.13 -13.26 16.80
C LEU A 15 6.06 -13.60 17.85
N SER A 16 4.95 -12.86 17.85
CA SER A 16 3.68 -13.37 18.39
C SER A 16 3.04 -14.30 17.35
N THR A 17 2.61 -15.47 17.80
CA THR A 17 1.98 -16.50 16.97
C THR A 17 0.56 -16.06 16.60
N SER A 18 0.43 -15.43 15.44
CA SER A 18 -0.79 -15.51 14.63
C SER A 18 -0.42 -16.22 13.34
N ALA A 19 -1.27 -17.12 12.84
CA ALA A 19 -1.05 -17.83 11.60
C ALA A 19 -0.93 -16.83 10.45
N ARG A 20 0.31 -16.47 10.10
CA ARG A 20 0.60 -15.62 8.95
C ARG A 20 0.31 -16.46 7.72
N VAL A 21 -0.60 -16.02 6.86
CA VAL A 21 -0.48 -16.35 5.44
C VAL A 21 0.93 -15.89 5.07
N GLY A 22 1.82 -16.85 4.86
CA GLY A 22 3.22 -16.57 4.58
C GLY A 22 3.32 -15.93 3.21
N LEU A 23 3.21 -14.61 3.13
CA LEU A 23 3.65 -13.83 1.97
C LEU A 23 5.16 -13.99 1.87
N CYS A 24 5.60 -15.07 1.26
CA CYS A 24 6.93 -15.18 0.69
C CYS A 24 6.85 -14.33 -0.58
N GLY A 25 7.31 -13.08 -0.49
CA GLY A 25 7.13 -12.09 -1.55
C GLY A 25 8.06 -10.89 -1.39
N GLN A 26 8.38 -10.22 -2.49
CA GLN A 26 9.19 -9.01 -2.50
C GLN A 26 8.34 -7.80 -2.12
N ILE A 27 8.85 -6.96 -1.21
CA ILE A 27 8.18 -5.75 -0.74
C ILE A 27 9.03 -4.54 -1.13
N PHE A 28 8.40 -3.54 -1.73
CA PHE A 28 9.02 -2.25 -2.08
C PHE A 28 8.29 -1.12 -1.34
N GLY A 29 9.06 -0.28 -0.65
CA GLY A 29 8.53 0.74 0.27
C GLY A 29 8.57 0.31 1.74
N PRO A 30 7.80 0.95 2.64
CA PRO A 30 6.77 1.94 2.30
C PRO A 30 7.33 3.31 1.87
N HIS A 31 6.64 3.97 0.94
CA HIS A 31 6.85 5.37 0.56
C HIS A 31 5.73 6.22 1.15
N GLN A 32 6.07 7.36 1.76
CA GLN A 32 5.07 8.30 2.26
C GLN A 32 4.76 9.35 1.20
N TRP A 33 3.47 9.63 0.98
CA TRP A 33 3.07 10.79 0.20
C TRP A 33 2.81 11.97 1.14
N GLU A 34 3.87 12.69 1.50
CA GLU A 34 3.78 13.78 2.48
C GLU A 34 2.82 14.88 2.01
N SER A 35 2.00 15.39 2.94
CA SER A 35 1.16 16.58 2.70
C SER A 35 1.98 17.81 2.34
N SER A 36 3.22 17.89 2.82
CA SER A 36 4.21 18.91 2.45
C SER A 36 4.52 18.92 0.94
N ALA A 37 4.39 17.76 0.29
CA ALA A 37 4.57 17.55 -1.14
C ALA A 37 3.24 17.43 -1.91
N GLY A 38 2.13 17.81 -1.27
CA GLY A 38 0.78 17.76 -1.86
C GLY A 38 0.05 16.42 -1.69
N GLY A 39 0.52 15.54 -0.81
CA GLY A 39 -0.10 14.25 -0.52
C GLY A 39 -1.06 14.22 0.65
N ASN A 40 -1.40 12.99 1.07
CA ASN A 40 -2.37 12.68 2.12
C ASN A 40 -1.71 12.15 3.41
N ASP A 41 -0.37 12.21 3.51
CA ASP A 41 0.42 11.62 4.61
C ASP A 41 0.26 10.10 4.79
N HIS A 42 -0.33 9.42 3.81
CA HIS A 42 -0.43 7.96 3.79
C HIS A 42 0.89 7.33 3.33
N TYR A 43 1.04 6.05 3.67
CA TYR A 43 2.16 5.19 3.31
C TYR A 43 1.72 4.12 2.33
N TYR A 44 2.55 3.87 1.33
CA TYR A 44 2.25 2.95 0.25
C TYR A 44 3.37 1.93 0.10
N ALA A 45 3.02 0.66 -0.10
CA ALA A 45 4.00 -0.41 -0.36
C ALA A 45 3.51 -1.31 -1.50
N LEU A 46 4.40 -1.65 -2.43
CA LEU A 46 4.15 -2.66 -3.45
C LEU A 46 4.61 -4.02 -2.93
N VAL A 47 3.75 -5.03 -3.06
CA VAL A 47 4.04 -6.40 -2.65
C VAL A 47 3.87 -7.33 -3.85
N PHE A 48 4.93 -7.99 -4.28
CA PHE A 48 4.88 -9.10 -5.25
C PHE A 48 4.92 -10.43 -4.53
N THR A 49 4.10 -11.41 -4.94
CA THR A 49 4.13 -12.77 -4.37
C THR A 49 5.14 -13.66 -5.09
N ASP A 50 5.71 -14.65 -4.40
CA ASP A 50 6.67 -15.62 -4.99
C ASP A 50 6.00 -16.72 -5.82
N GLY A 51 4.66 -16.81 -5.80
CA GLY A 51 3.87 -17.74 -6.60
C GLY A 51 3.11 -17.04 -7.72
N PRO A 52 2.79 -17.76 -8.82
CA PRO A 52 1.85 -17.25 -9.81
C PRO A 52 0.48 -17.20 -9.16
N ASP A 53 -0.13 -16.01 -9.20
CA ASP A 53 -1.55 -15.76 -8.99
C ASP A 53 -2.00 -15.65 -7.51
N ILE A 54 -1.89 -14.44 -6.96
CA ILE A 54 -2.71 -14.01 -5.81
C ILE A 54 -4.07 -13.52 -6.33
N THR A 55 -5.16 -14.03 -5.77
CA THR A 55 -6.51 -13.53 -6.07
C THR A 55 -6.73 -12.14 -5.47
N TRP A 56 -7.71 -11.39 -5.97
CA TRP A 56 -8.03 -10.08 -5.38
C TRP A 56 -8.40 -10.19 -3.89
N PHE A 57 -9.14 -11.24 -3.49
CA PHE A 57 -9.52 -11.47 -2.09
C PHE A 57 -8.31 -11.78 -1.21
N GLU A 58 -7.38 -12.61 -1.69
CA GLU A 58 -6.14 -12.89 -0.96
C GLU A 58 -5.26 -11.65 -0.86
N ALA A 59 -5.22 -10.81 -1.90
CA ALA A 59 -4.52 -9.53 -1.89
C ALA A 59 -5.13 -8.55 -0.89
N ARG A 60 -6.46 -8.48 -0.81
CA ARG A 60 -7.18 -7.69 0.20
C ARG A 60 -6.84 -8.17 1.61
N ASP A 61 -7.00 -9.46 1.88
CA ASP A 61 -6.72 -10.02 3.20
C ASP A 61 -5.23 -9.86 3.57
N ALA A 62 -4.33 -9.98 2.60
CA ALA A 62 -2.91 -9.71 2.77
C ALA A 62 -2.62 -8.24 3.12
N ALA A 63 -3.28 -7.29 2.44
CA ALA A 63 -3.13 -5.87 2.70
C ALA A 63 -3.68 -5.47 4.08
N GLU A 64 -4.83 -6.02 4.49
CA GLU A 64 -5.42 -5.81 5.82
C GLU A 64 -4.52 -6.31 6.96
N ASN A 65 -3.75 -7.37 6.69
CA ASN A 65 -2.76 -7.92 7.63
C ASN A 65 -1.38 -7.25 7.50
N PHE A 66 -1.18 -6.34 6.55
CA PHE A 66 0.08 -5.65 6.35
C PHE A 66 0.20 -4.50 7.35
N SER A 67 1.25 -4.52 8.18
CA SER A 67 1.46 -3.47 9.17
C SER A 67 2.32 -2.34 8.64
N LEU A 68 1.75 -1.13 8.59
CA LEU A 68 2.44 0.12 8.26
C LEU A 68 2.61 0.94 9.53
N PHE A 69 3.80 0.87 10.13
CA PHE A 69 4.14 1.64 11.35
C PHE A 69 3.12 1.46 12.49
N GLY A 70 2.69 0.22 12.73
CA GLY A 70 1.71 -0.11 13.77
C GLY A 70 0.25 0.06 13.35
N GLY A 71 -0.02 0.65 12.18
CA GLY A 71 -1.34 0.65 11.54
C GLY A 71 -1.57 -0.60 10.70
N THR A 72 -2.82 -0.83 10.32
CA THR A 72 -3.24 -1.83 9.32
C THR A 72 -3.35 -1.17 7.97
N GLY A 73 -2.96 -1.87 6.91
CA GLY A 73 -3.16 -1.44 5.54
C GLY A 73 -4.51 -1.83 4.97
N HIS A 74 -4.74 -1.43 3.73
CA HIS A 74 -5.78 -1.93 2.83
C HIS A 74 -5.24 -1.89 1.39
N LEU A 75 -5.91 -2.51 0.43
CA LEU A 75 -5.55 -2.29 -0.98
C LEU A 75 -5.68 -0.81 -1.32
N VAL A 76 -4.71 -0.30 -2.08
CA VAL A 76 -4.60 1.12 -2.39
C VAL A 76 -5.87 1.67 -3.01
N THR A 77 -6.25 2.87 -2.58
CA THR A 77 -7.21 3.72 -3.29
C THR A 77 -6.45 4.77 -4.09
N ILE A 78 -7.02 5.19 -5.21
CA ILE A 78 -6.40 6.18 -6.08
C ILE A 78 -7.46 7.20 -6.43
N THR A 79 -7.52 8.26 -5.63
CA THR A 79 -8.58 9.25 -5.64
C THR A 79 -8.25 10.49 -6.47
N SER A 80 -7.00 10.59 -6.95
CA SER A 80 -6.56 11.73 -7.75
C SER A 80 -5.46 11.39 -8.76
N PHE A 81 -5.30 12.28 -9.74
CA PHE A 81 -4.18 12.19 -10.69
C PHE A 81 -2.82 12.31 -9.99
N ALA A 82 -2.70 13.19 -8.99
CA ALA A 82 -1.45 13.39 -8.26
C ALA A 82 -1.03 12.13 -7.47
N GLU A 83 -2.00 11.44 -6.88
CA GLU A 83 -1.79 10.15 -6.20
C GLU A 83 -1.34 9.07 -7.19
N SER A 84 -2.00 8.99 -8.34
CA SER A 84 -1.64 8.05 -9.40
C SER A 84 -0.20 8.27 -9.88
N GLU A 85 0.21 9.54 -10.04
CA GLU A 85 1.58 9.89 -10.42
C GLU A 85 2.59 9.63 -9.31
N PHE A 86 2.23 9.87 -8.05
CA PHE A 86 3.06 9.49 -6.91
C PHE A 86 3.37 7.98 -6.96
N LEU A 87 2.33 7.13 -7.03
CA LEU A 87 2.48 5.68 -7.10
C LEU A 87 3.32 5.25 -8.32
N ARG A 88 3.06 5.84 -9.49
CA ARG A 88 3.84 5.56 -10.70
C ARG A 88 5.31 5.86 -10.46
N THR A 89 5.65 7.05 -9.98
CA THR A 89 7.05 7.43 -9.74
C THR A 89 7.73 6.62 -8.63
N SER A 90 6.97 6.15 -7.64
CA SER A 90 7.48 5.30 -6.56
C SER A 90 7.78 3.87 -7.01
N PHE A 91 6.97 3.32 -7.93
CA PHE A 91 6.95 1.87 -8.15
C PHE A 91 7.18 1.42 -9.59
N GLN A 92 7.08 2.27 -10.61
CA GLN A 92 7.17 1.87 -12.03
C GLN A 92 8.44 1.05 -12.36
N ASP A 93 9.56 1.34 -11.68
CA ASP A 93 10.85 0.67 -11.93
C ASP A 93 10.84 -0.80 -11.46
N GLN A 94 9.82 -1.21 -10.71
CA GLN A 94 9.62 -2.59 -10.26
C GLN A 94 8.79 -3.42 -11.25
N PHE A 95 8.12 -2.78 -12.22
CA PHE A 95 7.33 -3.45 -13.24
C PHE A 95 8.15 -3.62 -14.52
N ALA A 96 7.98 -4.75 -15.22
CA ALA A 96 8.57 -4.97 -16.53
C ALA A 96 7.49 -5.24 -17.59
N ILE A 97 7.61 -4.58 -18.74
CA ILE A 97 6.64 -4.65 -19.87
C ILE A 97 6.63 -6.06 -20.52
N ASN A 98 7.73 -6.81 -20.41
CA ASN A 98 7.87 -8.10 -21.09
C ASN A 98 7.07 -9.19 -20.38
N TYR A 99 5.89 -9.48 -20.91
CA TYR A 99 4.91 -10.51 -20.53
C TYR A 99 5.45 -11.94 -20.23
N HIS A 100 6.74 -12.21 -20.45
CA HIS A 100 7.31 -13.56 -20.37
C HIS A 100 8.64 -13.68 -19.59
N THR A 101 9.30 -12.59 -19.14
CA THR A 101 10.70 -12.73 -18.64
C THR A 101 11.15 -11.87 -17.45
N ALA A 102 10.37 -10.96 -16.88
CA ALA A 102 10.81 -10.16 -15.71
C ALA A 102 9.60 -9.56 -14.96
N PRO A 103 9.77 -8.94 -13.76
CA PRO A 103 8.77 -8.89 -12.69
C PRO A 103 7.45 -8.27 -13.11
N GLY A 104 6.40 -8.70 -12.40
CA GLY A 104 4.98 -8.48 -12.67
C GLY A 104 4.59 -7.27 -13.51
N THR A 105 3.64 -7.45 -14.41
CA THR A 105 3.00 -6.35 -15.15
C THR A 105 1.88 -5.69 -14.36
N ASN A 106 1.41 -6.32 -13.27
CA ASN A 106 0.14 -5.97 -12.63
C ASN A 106 0.17 -5.97 -11.10
N ALA A 107 -0.63 -5.08 -10.51
CA ALA A 107 -0.88 -5.07 -9.08
C ALA A 107 -2.35 -4.80 -8.76
N TRP A 108 -2.96 -5.60 -7.88
CA TRP A 108 -4.33 -5.36 -7.41
C TRP A 108 -4.45 -4.02 -6.67
N ILE A 109 -5.59 -3.36 -6.88
CA ILE A 109 -6.01 -2.13 -6.19
C ILE A 109 -7.38 -2.32 -5.54
N GLY A 110 -7.78 -1.38 -4.69
CA GLY A 110 -8.99 -1.48 -3.88
C GLY A 110 -10.30 -1.09 -4.59
N LEU A 111 -10.34 -1.05 -5.93
CA LEU A 111 -11.54 -0.69 -6.70
C LEU A 111 -12.29 -1.95 -7.14
N THR A 112 -13.61 -1.97 -6.97
CA THR A 112 -14.48 -3.08 -7.40
C THR A 112 -15.91 -2.61 -7.67
N ASP A 113 -16.63 -3.29 -8.54
CA ASP A 113 -18.08 -3.12 -8.73
C ASP A 113 -18.88 -4.39 -8.37
N GLU A 114 -18.30 -5.28 -7.55
CA GLU A 114 -18.89 -6.58 -7.13
C GLU A 114 -20.32 -6.46 -6.56
N LYS A 115 -20.66 -5.30 -5.98
CA LYS A 115 -21.96 -5.05 -5.37
C LYS A 115 -23.01 -4.65 -6.38
N THR A 116 -22.62 -3.92 -7.42
CA THR A 116 -23.53 -3.37 -8.43
C THR A 116 -22.74 -3.16 -9.71
N ASP A 117 -22.92 -4.10 -10.65
CA ASP A 117 -22.33 -4.08 -11.99
C ASP A 117 -22.36 -2.68 -12.63
N GLY A 118 -21.19 -2.22 -13.07
CA GLY A 118 -20.98 -0.90 -13.65
C GLY A 118 -20.93 0.27 -12.64
N THR A 119 -21.02 0.00 -11.34
CA THR A 119 -20.89 1.00 -10.26
C THR A 119 -19.70 0.68 -9.37
N TYR A 120 -18.54 1.23 -9.73
CA TYR A 120 -17.29 1.02 -8.98
C TYR A 120 -17.26 1.78 -7.65
N GLU A 121 -16.78 1.09 -6.62
CA GLU A 121 -16.60 1.57 -5.26
C GLU A 121 -15.18 1.24 -4.76
N TRP A 122 -14.60 2.17 -4.00
CA TRP A 122 -13.38 1.88 -3.23
C TRP A 122 -13.72 1.05 -1.99
N ILE A 123 -12.86 0.10 -1.64
CA ILE A 123 -13.03 -0.71 -0.41
C ILE A 123 -13.05 0.12 0.88
N THR A 124 -12.53 1.35 0.84
CA THR A 124 -12.55 2.32 1.95
C THR A 124 -13.88 3.10 2.04
N GLY A 125 -14.72 3.04 1.01
CA GLY A 125 -15.94 3.84 0.89
C GLY A 125 -15.71 5.29 0.42
N GLU A 126 -14.48 5.63 0.01
CA GLU A 126 -14.19 6.93 -0.57
C GLU A 126 -14.97 7.15 -1.89
N PRO A 127 -15.32 8.40 -2.24
CA PRO A 127 -16.03 8.68 -3.49
C PRO A 127 -15.21 8.30 -4.73
N PHE A 128 -15.80 7.51 -5.62
CA PHE A 128 -15.21 7.24 -6.93
C PHE A 128 -15.38 8.44 -7.87
N SER A 129 -14.36 9.30 -7.94
CA SER A 129 -14.38 10.55 -8.72
C SER A 129 -13.21 10.72 -9.70
N PHE A 130 -12.25 9.81 -9.64
CA PHE A 130 -11.08 9.77 -10.52
C PHE A 130 -10.93 8.38 -11.09
N SER A 131 -10.60 8.28 -12.38
CA SER A 131 -10.26 7.03 -13.03
C SER A 131 -9.10 7.15 -13.99
N ARG A 132 -8.38 6.04 -14.15
CA ARG A 132 -7.28 5.90 -15.10
C ARG A 132 -7.38 4.60 -15.91
N TRP A 133 -8.61 4.27 -16.31
CA TRP A 133 -8.90 3.12 -17.17
C TRP A 133 -7.99 3.10 -18.38
N ALA A 134 -7.51 1.92 -18.75
CA ALA A 134 -6.82 1.72 -20.00
C ALA A 134 -7.77 2.03 -21.17
N SER A 135 -7.21 2.35 -22.34
CA SER A 135 -8.05 2.54 -23.53
C SER A 135 -8.92 1.30 -23.73
N THR A 136 -10.21 1.53 -23.98
CA THR A 136 -11.32 0.57 -24.08
C THR A 136 -11.85 -0.03 -22.77
N GLU A 137 -11.22 0.26 -21.63
CA GLU A 137 -11.67 -0.24 -20.33
C GLU A 137 -12.59 0.75 -19.59
N PRO A 138 -13.43 0.27 -18.65
CA PRO A 138 -13.68 -1.16 -18.35
C PRO A 138 -14.51 -1.82 -19.46
N THR A 139 -14.04 -2.95 -19.96
CA THR A 139 -14.77 -3.76 -20.93
C THR A 139 -15.73 -4.65 -20.16
N ASN A 140 -16.89 -4.11 -19.76
CA ASN A 140 -18.00 -4.91 -19.20
C ASN A 140 -18.67 -5.83 -20.26
N THR A 141 -17.87 -6.37 -21.17
CA THR A 141 -18.24 -7.28 -22.26
C THR A 141 -18.24 -8.72 -21.78
N ILE A 142 -17.60 -9.01 -20.64
CA ILE A 142 -17.57 -10.31 -20.00
C ILE A 142 -18.17 -10.17 -18.60
N VAL A 143 -19.25 -10.91 -18.35
CA VAL A 143 -19.86 -10.99 -17.01
C VAL A 143 -18.81 -11.41 -15.98
N ASN A 144 -18.77 -10.72 -14.82
CA ASN A 144 -18.02 -11.07 -13.61
C ASN A 144 -16.54 -10.62 -13.56
N GLU A 145 -16.15 -9.59 -14.31
CA GLU A 145 -14.84 -8.92 -14.20
C GLU A 145 -14.88 -7.77 -13.19
N ASP A 146 -15.20 -8.07 -11.93
CA ASP A 146 -15.60 -7.00 -11.00
C ASP A 146 -14.45 -6.32 -10.23
N TYR A 147 -13.19 -6.71 -10.49
CA TYR A 147 -12.05 -6.36 -9.65
C TYR A 147 -10.92 -5.71 -10.44
N VAL A 148 -10.37 -4.63 -9.90
CA VAL A 148 -9.48 -3.78 -10.68
C VAL A 148 -8.03 -4.00 -10.27
N HIS A 149 -7.16 -4.07 -11.29
CA HIS A 149 -5.72 -4.00 -11.11
C HIS A 149 -5.13 -2.83 -11.88
N LEU A 150 -4.00 -2.37 -11.37
CA LEU A 150 -3.07 -1.54 -12.10
C LEU A 150 -2.38 -2.39 -13.15
N TRP A 151 -2.43 -1.91 -14.38
CA TRP A 151 -1.87 -2.53 -15.56
C TRP A 151 -0.73 -1.67 -16.12
N TYR A 152 0.50 -2.15 -15.98
CA TYR A 152 1.69 -1.55 -16.57
C TYR A 152 2.01 -2.24 -17.89
N ARG A 153 1.53 -1.66 -18.99
CA ARG A 153 1.67 -2.23 -20.34
C ARG A 153 2.18 -1.19 -21.34
N ASP A 154 2.88 -1.63 -22.37
CA ASP A 154 3.05 -0.81 -23.58
C ASP A 154 1.82 -1.03 -24.47
N ASN A 155 1.23 0.03 -25.00
CA ASN A 155 0.10 -0.06 -25.92
C ASN A 155 0.54 -0.32 -27.37
N ASP A 156 1.85 -0.46 -27.62
CA ASP A 156 2.46 -0.53 -28.96
C ASP A 156 2.13 0.70 -29.84
N ASP A 157 1.68 1.79 -29.23
CA ASP A 157 1.32 3.07 -29.88
C ASP A 157 2.51 4.05 -29.95
N GLY A 158 3.68 3.64 -29.43
CA GLY A 158 4.88 4.45 -29.35
C GLY A 158 4.87 5.49 -28.21
N ALA A 159 3.86 5.51 -27.35
CA ALA A 159 3.80 6.36 -26.15
C ALA A 159 4.57 5.76 -24.95
N GLY A 160 4.98 4.49 -25.04
CA GLY A 160 5.68 3.75 -24.00
C GLY A 160 4.72 3.15 -22.96
N ALA A 161 5.29 2.60 -21.88
CA ALA A 161 4.50 1.96 -20.83
C ALA A 161 3.48 2.92 -20.20
N VAL A 162 2.25 2.44 -20.07
CA VAL A 162 1.12 3.16 -19.53
C VAL A 162 0.81 2.63 -18.14
N TRP A 163 0.62 3.56 -17.20
CA TRP A 163 0.14 3.28 -15.85
C TRP A 163 -1.37 3.43 -15.83
N SER A 164 -2.08 2.37 -16.20
CA SER A 164 -3.55 2.38 -16.38
C SER A 164 -4.22 1.31 -15.54
N TRP A 165 -5.56 1.24 -15.58
CA TRP A 165 -6.34 0.25 -14.86
C TRP A 165 -7.09 -0.68 -15.80
N ASN A 166 -7.29 -1.92 -15.36
CA ASN A 166 -8.10 -2.92 -16.01
C ASN A 166 -9.00 -3.59 -14.97
N ASP A 167 -10.22 -3.89 -15.34
CA ASP A 167 -11.11 -4.78 -14.60
C ASP A 167 -10.80 -6.26 -14.94
N SER A 168 -11.08 -7.18 -14.03
CA SER A 168 -10.65 -8.57 -14.15
C SER A 168 -11.45 -9.49 -13.23
N PHE A 169 -11.50 -10.77 -13.58
CA PHE A 169 -12.00 -11.82 -12.69
C PHE A 169 -11.18 -11.89 -11.39
N PRO A 170 -11.81 -12.26 -10.26
CA PRO A 170 -11.10 -12.36 -8.99
C PRO A 170 -10.17 -13.58 -8.91
N GLN A 171 -10.44 -14.66 -9.67
CA GLN A 171 -9.72 -15.94 -9.57
C GLN A 171 -8.60 -16.15 -10.58
N ARG A 172 -8.54 -15.35 -11.65
CA ARG A 172 -7.45 -15.43 -12.62
C ARG A 172 -6.39 -14.44 -12.17
N GLY A 173 -5.29 -14.95 -11.64
CA GLY A 173 -4.05 -14.18 -11.69
C GLY A 173 -3.82 -13.80 -13.14
N ILE A 174 -3.66 -12.51 -13.34
CA ILE A 174 -3.69 -11.88 -14.65
C ILE A 174 -2.50 -12.44 -15.43
N ASP A 175 -2.80 -13.32 -16.41
CA ASP A 175 -1.88 -13.99 -17.32
C ASP A 175 -0.41 -14.09 -16.87
N ALA A 176 -0.08 -15.19 -16.18
CA ALA A 176 1.23 -15.87 -16.12
C ALA A 176 2.48 -15.06 -15.68
N SER A 177 2.35 -13.79 -15.31
CA SER A 177 3.43 -12.99 -14.72
C SER A 177 3.22 -12.82 -13.21
N GLN A 178 4.28 -12.48 -12.49
CA GLN A 178 4.24 -12.28 -11.04
C GLN A 178 3.17 -11.23 -10.67
N VAL A 179 2.06 -11.61 -10.04
CA VAL A 179 1.02 -10.65 -9.65
C VAL A 179 1.32 -10.10 -8.26
N GLY A 180 1.14 -8.80 -8.09
CA GLY A 180 1.29 -8.14 -6.80
C GLY A 180 0.03 -7.42 -6.34
N PHE A 181 0.17 -6.63 -5.30
CA PHE A 181 -0.82 -5.68 -4.83
C PHE A 181 -0.12 -4.47 -4.22
N ILE A 182 -0.78 -3.31 -4.26
CA ILE A 182 -0.29 -2.13 -3.57
C ILE A 182 -1.12 -1.95 -2.30
N VAL A 183 -0.41 -1.85 -1.18
CA VAL A 183 -0.98 -1.56 0.14
C VAL A 183 -0.89 -0.06 0.38
N GLU A 184 -1.94 0.49 0.95
CA GLU A 184 -2.00 1.83 1.50
C GLU A 184 -2.36 1.75 2.99
N GLY A 185 -1.84 2.69 3.79
CA GLY A 185 -2.29 2.86 5.16
C GLY A 185 -1.61 4.03 5.87
N THR A 186 -2.09 4.35 7.05
CA THR A 186 -1.56 5.42 7.89
C THR A 186 -0.71 4.86 9.03
N GLN A 187 0.32 5.57 9.44
CA GLN A 187 0.99 5.27 10.71
C GLN A 187 0.00 5.41 11.87
N ILE A 188 0.07 4.52 12.86
CA ILE A 188 -0.52 4.83 14.16
C ILE A 188 0.45 5.77 14.84
N VAL A 189 0.17 7.06 14.81
CA VAL A 189 0.92 8.04 15.59
C VAL A 189 0.72 7.67 17.07
N PRO A 190 1.75 7.18 17.78
CA PRO A 190 1.61 6.97 19.21
C PRO A 190 1.74 8.34 19.87
N GLU A 191 0.62 9.04 19.99
CA GLU A 191 0.41 10.32 20.71
C GLU A 191 1.67 10.86 21.45
N PRO A 192 2.60 11.56 20.77
CA PRO A 192 3.77 12.12 21.43
C PRO A 192 3.40 13.31 22.33
N SER A 193 2.29 13.97 22.03
CA SER A 193 1.80 15.18 22.68
C SER A 193 1.19 14.91 24.05
N SER A 194 0.38 13.87 24.19
CA SER A 194 -0.39 13.63 25.40
C SER A 194 0.49 13.14 26.56
N MET A 195 1.45 12.23 26.30
CA MET A 195 2.37 11.74 27.34
C MET A 195 3.46 12.77 27.71
N ALA A 196 4.02 13.49 26.74
CA ALA A 196 5.02 14.52 27.02
C ALA A 196 4.43 15.67 27.85
N LEU A 197 3.19 16.08 27.57
CA LEU A 197 2.47 17.07 28.40
C LEU A 197 2.15 16.54 29.80
N PHE A 198 1.79 15.27 29.95
CA PHE A 198 1.50 14.68 31.26
C PHE A 198 2.75 14.55 32.14
N VAL A 199 3.88 14.11 31.57
CA VAL A 199 5.15 13.94 32.29
C VAL A 199 5.75 15.29 32.68
N CYS A 200 5.72 16.28 31.78
CA CYS A 200 6.13 17.65 32.09
C CYS A 200 5.20 18.29 33.14
N GLY A 201 3.89 18.06 33.06
CA GLY A 201 2.90 18.56 34.03
C GLY A 201 3.11 18.03 35.45
N LEU A 202 3.33 16.71 35.60
CA LEU A 202 3.60 16.07 36.89
C LEU A 202 4.97 16.47 37.47
N GLY A 203 5.99 16.59 36.61
CA GLY A 203 7.33 17.07 37.01
C GLY A 203 7.29 18.50 37.56
N CYS A 204 6.62 19.43 36.86
CA CYS A 204 6.44 20.81 37.29
C CYS A 204 5.65 20.92 38.60
N ALA A 205 4.59 20.14 38.77
CA ALA A 205 3.79 20.12 40.01
C ALA A 205 4.60 19.59 41.22
N ALA A 206 5.44 18.56 41.01
CA ALA A 206 6.30 18.01 42.06
C ALA A 206 7.39 19.01 42.51
N VAL A 207 8.01 19.72 41.56
CA VAL A 207 9.02 20.76 41.85
C VAL A 207 8.38 21.96 42.57
N ALA A 208 7.20 22.40 42.15
CA ALA A 208 6.47 23.48 42.81
C ALA A 208 6.08 23.13 44.26
N ARG A 209 5.64 21.89 44.52
CA ARG A 209 5.35 21.40 45.88
C ARG A 209 6.59 21.32 46.77
N ARG A 210 7.74 20.94 46.22
CA ARG A 210 9.01 20.90 46.99
C ARG A 210 9.48 22.30 47.39
N ARG A 211 9.36 23.30 46.51
CA ARG A 211 9.74 24.69 46.80
C ARG A 211 8.89 25.35 47.89
N ARG A 212 7.61 24.99 48.03
CA ARG A 212 6.77 25.51 49.11
C ARG A 212 7.20 25.01 50.49
N LYS A 213 7.61 23.74 50.62
CA LYS A 213 8.02 23.16 51.90
C LYS A 213 9.34 23.73 52.45
N THR A 214 10.23 24.21 51.58
CA THR A 214 11.54 24.79 51.99
C THR A 214 11.45 26.25 52.42
N ASN A 215 10.33 26.93 52.22
CA ASN A 215 10.14 28.35 52.57
C ASN A 215 9.35 28.56 53.88
N GLU A 216 9.00 27.47 54.59
CA GLU A 216 8.23 27.50 55.86
C GLU A 216 9.09 27.14 57.10
N GLN A 217 10.43 27.27 57.01
CA GLN A 217 11.37 27.18 58.13
C GLN A 217 12.14 28.48 58.28
#